data_AF-A0A0J5GM97-F1
#
_entry.id   AF-A0A0J5GM97-F1
#
_cell.length_a   1.000
_cell.length_b   1.000
_cell.length_c   1.000
_cell.angle_alpha   90.00
_cell.angle_beta   90.00
_cell.angle_gamma   90.00
#
_symmetry.space_group_name_H-M   'P 1'
#
loop_
_entity.id
_entity.type
_entity.pdbx_description
1 polymer ?
#
loop_
_entity_poly.entity_id
_entity_poly.type
_entity_poly.pdbx_seq_one_letter_code
_entity_poly.pdbx_strand_id
1 'polypeptide(L)'
;MEGSILSLLPPVLALVMVILTRRVLLSLGVGIIVGALMLNGYNPVDSVVEIASIVGAIFVVDGAINDWELYIIFFLLLLGMMAALVTRSGGSRAFGEWAMKRVKTRVGAQMVSVILGVLIFIDDYFNSLTVGNVSRPLTDRHRVSRAKLAYLVDSTAAPMCVIAPVSSWGAYIITIIAGILATHGVTQYEGLQAFMLMVPMNIYALVAIGLVLAVVLFKLDFGAMRVHEERALKTGELVDPESGAIPGDQEDLKVS
;
A
#
# COMPACT_ATOMS: atom_id res chain seq x y z
N MET A 1 -22.29 -20.78 -10.91
CA MET A 1 -21.33 -20.50 -9.82
C MET A 1 -21.11 -18.99 -9.62
N GLU A 2 -21.58 -18.14 -10.53
CA GLU A 2 -21.75 -16.71 -10.26
C GLU A 2 -22.87 -16.51 -9.22
N GLY A 3 -22.58 -15.79 -8.13
CA GLY A 3 -23.56 -15.38 -7.12
C GLY A 3 -23.78 -16.29 -5.90
N SER A 4 -23.04 -17.40 -5.75
CA SER A 4 -23.13 -18.24 -4.54
C SER A 4 -22.17 -17.78 -3.44
N ILE A 5 -22.55 -17.93 -2.16
CA ILE A 5 -21.69 -17.67 -0.98
C ILE A 5 -20.32 -18.35 -1.11
N LEU A 6 -20.25 -19.45 -1.85
CA LEU A 6 -19.01 -20.18 -2.14
C LEU A 6 -17.95 -19.32 -2.86
N SER A 7 -18.31 -18.29 -3.63
CA SER A 7 -17.31 -17.42 -4.30
C SER A 7 -16.48 -16.58 -3.31
N LEU A 8 -16.95 -16.42 -2.07
CA LEU A 8 -16.22 -15.75 -1.00
C LEU A 8 -15.20 -16.66 -0.32
N LEU A 9 -15.22 -17.97 -0.60
CA LEU A 9 -14.36 -18.93 0.07
C LEU A 9 -12.86 -18.65 -0.18
N PRO A 10 -12.37 -18.44 -1.43
CA PRO A 10 -10.96 -18.14 -1.64
C PRO A 10 -10.45 -16.88 -0.92
N PRO A 11 -11.10 -15.70 -1.00
CA PRO A 11 -10.62 -14.50 -0.32
C PRO A 11 -10.74 -14.61 1.21
N VAL A 12 -11.80 -15.21 1.73
CA VAL A 12 -11.95 -15.41 3.19
C VAL A 12 -10.90 -16.36 3.72
N LEU A 13 -10.64 -17.46 3.01
CA LEU A 13 -9.61 -18.42 3.39
C LEU A 13 -8.22 -17.76 3.39
N ALA A 14 -7.91 -16.98 2.33
CA ALA A 14 -6.65 -16.25 2.27
C ALA A 14 -6.52 -15.29 3.46
N LEU A 15 -7.57 -14.52 3.79
CA LEU A 15 -7.56 -13.59 4.93
C LEU A 15 -7.34 -14.31 6.27
N VAL A 16 -8.09 -15.39 6.52
CA VAL A 16 -7.95 -16.19 7.75
C VAL A 16 -6.54 -16.78 7.85
N MET A 17 -6.01 -17.32 6.75
CA MET A 17 -4.65 -17.86 6.68
C MET A 17 -3.61 -16.77 6.93
N VAL A 18 -3.77 -15.56 6.40
CA VAL A 18 -2.82 -14.45 6.66
C VAL A 18 -2.79 -14.13 8.14
N ILE A 19 -3.95 -14.03 8.79
CA ILE A 19 -4.05 -13.69 10.21
C ILE A 19 -3.42 -14.78 11.09
N LEU A 20 -3.65 -16.06 10.77
CA LEU A 20 -3.13 -17.18 11.56
C LEU A 20 -1.65 -17.45 11.30
N THR A 21 -1.23 -17.46 10.04
CA THR A 21 0.14 -17.85 9.66
C THR A 21 1.12 -16.69 9.69
N ARG A 22 0.63 -15.44 9.65
CA ARG A 22 1.43 -14.22 9.43
C ARG A 22 2.32 -14.30 8.18
N ARG A 23 1.94 -15.12 7.20
CA ARG A 23 2.70 -15.35 5.96
C ARG A 23 1.82 -15.03 4.76
N VAL A 24 1.97 -13.82 4.24
CA VAL A 24 1.13 -13.29 3.16
C VAL A 24 1.20 -14.15 1.89
N LEU A 25 2.42 -14.47 1.43
CA LEU A 25 2.62 -15.24 0.19
C LEU A 25 2.01 -16.65 0.26
N LEU A 26 2.19 -17.36 1.38
CA LEU A 26 1.59 -18.70 1.56
C LEU A 26 0.06 -18.62 1.56
N SER A 27 -0.49 -17.62 2.23
CA SER A 27 -1.94 -17.47 2.37
C SER A 27 -2.61 -17.10 1.05
N LEU A 28 -2.00 -16.21 0.27
CA LEU A 28 -2.44 -15.91 -1.09
C LEU A 28 -2.33 -17.12 -2.01
N GLY A 29 -1.23 -17.88 -1.93
CA GLY A 29 -1.05 -19.11 -2.70
C GLY A 29 -2.13 -20.15 -2.43
N VAL A 30 -2.51 -20.35 -1.17
CA VAL A 30 -3.63 -21.22 -0.80
C VAL A 30 -4.95 -20.71 -1.37
N GLY A 31 -5.20 -19.40 -1.31
CA GLY A 31 -6.38 -18.78 -1.94
C GLY A 31 -6.45 -19.04 -3.45
N ILE A 32 -5.32 -18.90 -4.16
CA ILE A 32 -5.21 -19.17 -5.60
C ILE A 32 -5.51 -20.64 -5.90
N ILE A 33 -4.93 -21.57 -5.16
CA ILE A 33 -5.15 -23.02 -5.35
C ILE A 33 -6.63 -23.36 -5.15
N VAL A 34 -7.24 -22.85 -4.08
CA VAL A 34 -8.66 -23.11 -3.80
C VAL A 34 -9.56 -22.45 -4.85
N GLY A 35 -9.25 -21.23 -5.28
CA GLY A 35 -9.97 -20.56 -6.38
C GLY A 35 -9.90 -21.36 -7.68
N ALA A 36 -8.71 -21.82 -8.07
CA ALA A 36 -8.51 -22.61 -9.27
C ALA A 36 -9.22 -23.98 -9.22
N LEU A 37 -9.25 -24.63 -8.04
CA LEU A 37 -10.03 -25.85 -7.82
C LEU A 37 -11.51 -25.61 -7.99
N MET A 38 -12.03 -24.51 -7.43
CA MET A 38 -13.45 -24.19 -7.56
C MET A 38 -13.84 -23.88 -9.01
N LEU A 39 -13.00 -23.17 -9.77
CA LEU A 39 -13.26 -22.87 -11.18
C LEU A 39 -13.29 -24.14 -12.06
N ASN A 40 -12.44 -25.12 -11.75
CA ASN A 40 -12.26 -26.34 -12.55
C ASN A 40 -13.00 -27.56 -11.98
N GLY A 41 -14.10 -27.36 -11.24
CA GLY A 41 -14.92 -28.46 -10.74
C GLY A 41 -14.18 -29.41 -9.78
N TYR A 42 -13.22 -28.89 -9.01
CA TYR A 42 -12.33 -29.60 -8.10
C TYR A 42 -11.38 -30.61 -8.76
N ASN A 43 -11.13 -30.49 -10.07
CA ASN A 43 -10.12 -31.30 -10.76
C ASN A 43 -8.70 -30.72 -10.54
N PRO A 44 -7.80 -31.41 -9.83
CA PRO A 44 -6.47 -30.88 -9.51
C PRO A 44 -5.59 -30.70 -10.75
N VAL A 45 -5.74 -31.51 -11.79
CA VAL A 45 -4.93 -31.41 -13.00
C VAL A 45 -5.29 -30.13 -13.77
N ASP A 46 -6.59 -29.94 -14.02
CA ASP A 46 -7.09 -28.77 -14.73
C ASP A 46 -6.80 -27.48 -13.95
N SER A 47 -6.88 -27.50 -12.62
CA SER A 47 -6.50 -26.36 -11.78
C SER A 47 -5.03 -25.98 -11.87
N VAL A 48 -4.12 -26.96 -11.96
CA VAL A 48 -2.69 -26.66 -12.13
C VAL A 48 -2.43 -26.07 -13.51
N VAL A 49 -3.09 -26.60 -14.55
CA VAL A 49 -3.02 -26.05 -15.91
C VAL A 49 -3.58 -24.62 -15.94
N GLU A 50 -4.69 -24.36 -15.26
CA GLU A 50 -5.30 -23.03 -15.16
C GLU A 50 -4.37 -22.03 -14.46
N ILE A 51 -3.78 -22.40 -13.32
CA ILE A 51 -2.81 -21.54 -12.63
C ILE A 51 -1.61 -21.25 -13.54
N ALA A 52 -1.08 -22.26 -14.23
CA ALA A 52 0.03 -22.09 -15.15
C ALA A 52 -0.35 -21.17 -16.34
N SER A 53 -1.58 -21.29 -16.84
CA SER A 53 -2.14 -20.43 -17.88
C SER A 53 -2.22 -18.97 -17.43
N ILE A 54 -2.79 -18.72 -16.24
CA ILE A 54 -2.90 -17.37 -15.67
C ILE A 54 -1.52 -16.75 -15.45
N VAL A 55 -0.56 -17.52 -14.94
CA VAL A 55 0.82 -17.04 -14.77
C VAL A 55 1.47 -16.76 -16.13
N GLY A 56 1.21 -17.59 -17.14
CA GLY A 56 1.65 -17.36 -18.53
C GLY A 56 1.06 -16.08 -19.13
N ALA A 57 -0.21 -15.80 -18.84
CA ALA A 57 -0.95 -14.62 -19.29
C ALA A 57 -0.37 -13.29 -18.75
N ILE A 58 0.42 -13.32 -17.69
CA ILE A 58 1.18 -12.14 -17.23
C ILE A 58 2.20 -11.69 -18.30
N PHE A 59 2.74 -12.63 -19.08
CA PHE A 59 3.77 -12.35 -20.08
C PHE A 59 3.23 -12.36 -21.51
N VAL A 60 2.30 -13.26 -21.82
CA VAL A 60 1.80 -13.47 -23.19
C VAL A 60 0.29 -13.66 -23.18
N VAL A 61 -0.44 -12.82 -23.89
CA VAL A 61 -1.89 -12.91 -24.10
C VAL A 61 -2.16 -12.92 -25.59
N ASP A 62 -3.03 -13.82 -26.05
CA ASP A 62 -3.44 -13.95 -27.47
C ASP A 62 -2.27 -14.04 -28.47
N GLY A 63 -1.16 -14.66 -28.05
CA GLY A 63 0.04 -14.83 -28.89
C GLY A 63 0.93 -13.60 -29.03
N ALA A 64 0.60 -12.51 -28.33
CA ALA A 64 1.40 -11.30 -28.23
C ALA A 64 1.88 -11.08 -26.80
N ILE A 65 2.88 -10.23 -26.65
CA ILE A 65 3.40 -9.82 -25.34
C ILE A 65 2.31 -9.02 -24.61
N ASN A 66 2.06 -9.33 -23.34
CA ASN A 66 1.15 -8.55 -22.50
C ASN A 66 1.87 -7.28 -22.02
N ASP A 67 1.84 -6.24 -22.89
CA ASP A 67 2.51 -4.97 -22.64
C ASP A 67 2.05 -4.31 -21.34
N TRP A 68 0.76 -4.44 -20.99
CA TRP A 68 0.19 -3.79 -19.81
C TRP A 68 0.81 -4.33 -18.50
N GLU A 69 0.82 -5.65 -18.32
CA GLU A 69 1.41 -6.31 -17.15
C GLU A 69 2.93 -6.14 -17.11
N LEU A 70 3.59 -6.19 -18.27
CA LEU A 70 5.01 -5.93 -18.33
C LEU A 70 5.35 -4.49 -17.95
N TYR A 71 4.58 -3.50 -18.38
CA TYR A 71 4.78 -2.11 -17.96
C TYR A 71 4.64 -1.97 -16.45
N ILE A 72 3.71 -2.68 -15.80
CA ILE A 72 3.61 -2.69 -14.34
C ILE A 72 4.86 -3.31 -13.70
N ILE A 73 5.34 -4.46 -14.20
CA ILE A 73 6.56 -5.10 -13.69
C ILE A 73 7.77 -4.17 -13.84
N PHE A 74 7.96 -3.58 -15.02
CA PHE A 74 9.04 -2.62 -15.27
C PHE A 74 8.92 -1.38 -14.39
N PHE A 75 7.71 -0.86 -14.21
CA PHE A 75 7.43 0.27 -13.34
C PHE A 75 7.82 -0.03 -11.89
N LEU A 76 7.39 -1.17 -11.33
CA LEU A 76 7.76 -1.59 -9.97
C LEU A 76 9.26 -1.77 -9.81
N LEU A 77 9.94 -2.33 -10.82
CA LEU A 77 11.39 -2.51 -10.81
C LEU A 77 12.11 -1.15 -10.82
N LEU A 78 11.70 -0.23 -11.70
CA LEU A 78 12.22 1.14 -11.76
C LEU A 78 12.00 1.89 -10.45
N LEU A 79 10.83 1.72 -9.84
CA LEU A 79 10.46 2.32 -8.57
C LEU A 79 11.35 1.82 -7.42
N GLY A 80 11.61 0.51 -7.37
CA GLY A 80 12.59 -0.08 -6.46
C GLY A 80 14.01 0.46 -6.68
N MET A 81 14.45 0.57 -7.94
CA MET A 81 15.77 1.14 -8.28
C MET A 81 15.89 2.61 -7.89
N MET A 82 14.87 3.43 -8.14
CA MET A 82 14.84 4.85 -7.74
C MET A 82 14.93 4.99 -6.22
N ALA A 83 14.16 4.21 -5.46
CA ALA A 83 14.22 4.25 -4.00
C ALA A 83 15.60 3.82 -3.46
N ALA A 84 16.19 2.78 -4.06
CA ALA A 84 17.55 2.36 -3.73
C ALA A 84 18.57 3.47 -4.02
N LEU A 85 18.46 4.15 -5.17
CA LEU A 85 19.34 5.25 -5.56
C LEU A 85 19.21 6.47 -4.64
N VAL A 86 17.98 6.87 -4.28
CA VAL A 86 17.73 7.99 -3.34
C VAL A 86 18.33 7.69 -1.96
N THR A 87 18.24 6.43 -1.53
CA THR A 87 18.80 6.02 -0.24
C THR A 87 20.33 5.96 -0.29
N ARG A 88 20.92 5.38 -1.34
CA ARG A 88 22.37 5.26 -1.53
C ARG A 88 23.06 6.59 -1.82
N SER A 89 22.39 7.53 -2.48
CA SER A 89 22.92 8.88 -2.74
C SER A 89 22.97 9.77 -1.50
N GLY A 90 22.41 9.31 -0.36
CA GLY A 90 22.33 10.09 0.86
C GLY A 90 21.20 11.12 0.87
N GLY A 91 20.31 11.11 -0.13
CA GLY A 91 19.17 12.03 -0.22
C GLY A 91 18.26 11.95 1.01
N SER A 92 17.91 10.73 1.44
CA SER A 92 17.09 10.50 2.65
C SER A 92 17.79 11.02 3.92
N ARG A 93 19.13 10.92 3.99
CA ARG A 93 19.93 11.44 5.12
C ARG A 93 19.97 12.97 5.10
N ALA A 94 20.26 13.59 3.95
CA ALA A 94 20.29 15.04 3.80
C ALA A 94 18.92 15.67 4.10
N PHE A 95 17.83 15.04 3.65
CA PHE A 95 16.47 15.43 4.02
C PHE A 95 16.25 15.31 5.53
N GLY A 96 16.66 14.19 6.14
CA GLY A 96 16.61 14.02 7.59
C GLY A 96 17.35 15.12 8.35
N GLU A 97 18.58 15.46 7.95
CA GLU A 97 19.38 16.52 8.58
C GLU A 97 18.77 17.92 8.39
N TRP A 98 18.23 18.22 7.20
CA TRP A 98 17.51 19.46 6.94
C TRP A 98 16.22 19.55 7.78
N ALA A 99 15.43 18.48 7.78
CA ALA A 99 14.17 18.41 8.49
C ALA A 99 14.41 18.54 10.00
N MET A 100 15.47 17.95 10.54
CA MET A 100 15.85 18.10 11.95
C MET A 100 16.17 19.55 12.37
N LYS A 101 16.65 20.39 11.46
CA LYS A 101 16.86 21.82 11.76
C LYS A 101 15.54 22.59 11.86
N ARG A 102 14.52 22.17 11.10
CA ARG A 102 13.21 22.84 10.96
C ARG A 102 12.15 22.29 11.91
N VAL A 103 12.16 20.99 12.14
CA VAL A 103 11.15 20.23 12.88
C VAL A 103 11.70 19.89 14.25
N LYS A 104 11.11 20.51 15.27
CA LYS A 104 11.56 20.42 16.67
C LYS A 104 10.68 19.54 17.53
N THR A 105 9.53 19.12 17.02
CA THR A 105 8.49 18.43 17.80
C THR A 105 8.16 17.07 17.21
N ARG A 106 7.80 16.12 18.08
CA ARG A 106 7.36 14.78 17.69
C ARG A 106 6.11 14.79 16.81
N VAL A 107 5.20 15.74 17.06
CA VAL A 107 4.01 15.95 16.23
C VAL A 107 4.41 16.52 14.87
N GLY A 108 5.34 17.47 14.82
CA GLY A 108 5.85 18.01 13.56
C GLY A 108 6.51 16.95 12.68
N ALA A 109 7.26 16.03 13.27
CA ALA A 109 7.90 14.93 12.53
C ALA A 109 6.86 14.03 11.84
N GLN A 110 5.78 13.68 12.55
CA GLN A 110 4.67 12.90 11.98
C GLN A 110 3.86 13.70 10.95
N MET A 111 3.63 14.99 11.19
CA MET A 111 2.92 15.84 10.23
C MET A 111 3.68 15.99 8.91
N VAL A 112 5.02 16.04 8.95
CA VAL A 112 5.82 16.02 7.71
C VAL A 112 5.58 14.72 6.95
N SER A 113 5.55 13.57 7.62
CA SER A 113 5.22 12.29 6.98
C SER A 113 3.83 12.29 6.35
N VAL A 114 2.83 12.79 7.06
CA VAL A 114 1.45 12.89 6.56
C VAL A 114 1.37 13.83 5.35
N ILE A 115 2.01 15.00 5.41
CA ILE A 115 2.03 15.96 4.30
C ILE A 115 2.71 15.36 3.08
N LEU A 116 3.85 14.68 3.25
CA LEU A 116 4.51 13.98 2.16
C LEU A 116 3.61 12.88 1.57
N GLY A 117 2.90 12.12 2.40
CA GLY A 117 1.89 11.15 1.98
C GLY A 117 0.76 11.78 1.15
N VAL A 118 0.26 12.94 1.57
CA VAL A 118 -0.78 13.67 0.82
C VAL A 118 -0.26 14.23 -0.50
N LEU A 119 1.00 14.67 -0.56
CA LEU A 119 1.60 15.25 -1.76
C LEU A 119 2.02 14.21 -2.81
N ILE A 120 2.45 13.02 -2.39
CA ILE A 120 2.92 11.96 -3.29
C ILE A 120 1.74 11.02 -3.64
N PHE A 121 0.65 11.56 -4.17
CA PHE A 121 -0.59 10.81 -4.45
C PHE A 121 -0.61 10.07 -5.79
N ILE A 122 0.51 10.05 -6.53
CA ILE A 122 0.58 9.48 -7.89
C ILE A 122 0.27 7.98 -7.87
N ASP A 123 0.85 7.27 -6.92
CA ASP A 123 0.76 5.82 -6.80
C ASP A 123 1.01 5.40 -5.35
N ASP A 124 0.28 4.40 -4.86
CA ASP A 124 0.29 3.99 -3.45
C ASP A 124 1.57 3.21 -3.06
N TYR A 125 2.13 2.43 -3.98
CA TYR A 125 3.44 1.80 -3.78
C TYR A 125 4.56 2.84 -3.77
N PHE A 126 4.53 3.78 -4.74
CA PHE A 126 5.53 4.86 -4.80
C PHE A 126 5.49 5.74 -3.56
N ASN A 127 4.28 6.09 -3.12
CA ASN A 127 4.04 6.85 -1.90
C ASN A 127 4.64 6.12 -0.70
N SER A 128 4.22 4.88 -0.47
CA SER A 128 4.62 4.13 0.72
C SER A 128 6.13 3.95 0.82
N LEU A 129 6.77 3.67 -0.33
CA LEU A 129 8.21 3.50 -0.40
C LEU A 129 8.96 4.83 -0.21
N THR A 130 8.54 5.88 -0.90
CA THR A 130 9.24 7.18 -0.86
C THR A 130 9.04 7.87 0.47
N VAL A 131 7.78 8.02 0.91
CA VAL A 131 7.44 8.69 2.17
C VAL A 131 7.99 7.93 3.36
N GLY A 132 7.92 6.59 3.33
CA GLY A 132 8.53 5.74 4.35
C GLY A 132 10.04 5.96 4.49
N ASN A 133 10.78 5.91 3.37
CA ASN A 133 12.23 6.10 3.37
C ASN A 133 12.66 7.52 3.76
N VAL A 134 11.94 8.54 3.29
CA VAL A 134 12.25 9.95 3.55
C VAL A 134 11.89 10.34 4.99
N SER A 135 10.79 9.81 5.53
CA SER A 135 10.30 10.12 6.88
C SER A 135 11.02 9.34 7.98
N ARG A 136 11.56 8.17 7.68
CA ARG A 136 12.20 7.27 8.63
C ARG A 136 13.29 7.96 9.47
N PRO A 137 14.32 8.62 8.90
CA PRO A 137 15.35 9.30 9.71
C PRO A 137 14.81 10.42 10.61
N LEU A 138 13.79 11.14 10.16
CA LEU A 138 13.18 12.25 10.90
C LEU A 138 12.36 11.76 12.10
N THR A 139 11.58 10.69 11.89
CA THR A 139 10.70 10.11 12.90
C THR A 139 11.46 9.30 13.94
N ASP A 140 12.57 8.67 13.55
CA ASP A 140 13.46 7.92 14.45
C ASP A 140 14.05 8.79 15.55
N ARG A 141 14.54 9.98 15.19
CA ARG A 141 15.10 10.92 16.16
C ARG A 141 14.07 11.43 17.16
N HIS A 142 12.80 11.41 16.79
CA HIS A 142 11.67 11.76 17.66
C HIS A 142 11.04 10.55 18.35
N ARG A 143 11.70 9.38 18.29
CA ARG A 143 11.26 8.12 18.91
C ARG A 143 9.83 7.75 18.54
N VAL A 144 9.45 7.90 17.28
CA VAL A 144 8.18 7.39 16.75
C VAL A 144 8.41 5.93 16.35
N SER A 145 7.56 5.04 16.81
CA SER A 145 7.64 3.61 16.50
C SER A 145 7.45 3.35 15.01
N ARG A 146 8.04 2.26 14.52
CA ARG A 146 7.84 1.81 13.13
C ARG A 146 6.40 1.48 12.83
N ALA A 147 5.68 0.91 13.81
CA ALA A 147 4.27 0.61 13.67
C ALA A 147 3.44 1.88 13.41
N LYS A 148 3.71 2.96 14.14
CA LYS A 148 3.01 4.23 13.92
C LYS A 148 3.40 4.89 12.60
N LEU A 149 4.69 4.89 12.24
CA LEU A 149 5.11 5.41 10.93
C LEU A 149 4.45 4.63 9.79
N ALA A 150 4.42 3.30 9.87
CA ALA A 150 3.77 2.44 8.88
C ALA A 150 2.29 2.77 8.75
N TYR A 151 1.58 2.96 9.88
CA TYR A 151 0.19 3.39 9.87
C TYR A 151 0.01 4.74 9.15
N LEU A 152 0.83 5.75 9.46
CA LEU A 152 0.72 7.08 8.83
C LEU A 152 0.97 7.02 7.31
N VAL A 153 1.97 6.25 6.89
CA VAL A 153 2.34 6.10 5.49
C VAL A 153 1.26 5.33 4.72
N ASP A 154 0.85 4.16 5.22
CA ASP A 154 -0.15 3.31 4.57
C ASP A 154 -1.53 4.01 4.49
N SER A 155 -1.96 4.63 5.59
CA SER A 155 -3.25 5.32 5.66
C SER A 155 -3.28 6.67 4.94
N THR A 156 -2.15 7.11 4.36
CA THR A 156 -2.12 8.28 3.46
C THR A 156 -1.86 7.89 2.02
N ALA A 157 -1.19 6.76 1.74
CA ALA A 157 -0.91 6.28 0.40
C ALA A 157 -2.19 5.90 -0.37
N ALA A 158 -2.79 4.75 -0.06
CA ALA A 158 -3.95 4.25 -0.80
C ALA A 158 -5.17 5.21 -0.72
N PRO A 159 -5.54 5.77 0.45
CA PRO A 159 -6.63 6.72 0.56
C PRO A 159 -6.50 7.97 -0.32
N MET A 160 -5.30 8.54 -0.44
CA MET A 160 -5.10 9.71 -1.31
C MET A 160 -5.12 9.34 -2.79
N CYS A 161 -4.54 8.20 -3.15
CA CYS A 161 -4.52 7.75 -4.55
C CYS A 161 -5.94 7.53 -5.09
N VAL A 162 -6.88 6.97 -4.30
CA VAL A 162 -8.25 6.69 -4.78
C VAL A 162 -9.14 7.93 -4.91
N ILE A 163 -8.80 9.05 -4.28
CA ILE A 163 -9.57 10.31 -4.35
C ILE A 163 -8.93 11.36 -5.27
N ALA A 164 -7.66 11.18 -5.64
CA ALA A 164 -6.97 12.07 -6.56
C ALA A 164 -7.30 11.69 -8.02
N PRO A 165 -7.74 12.64 -8.87
CA PRO A 165 -8.06 12.33 -10.26
C PRO A 165 -6.82 12.01 -11.11
N VAL A 166 -5.66 12.55 -10.73
CA VAL A 166 -4.37 12.35 -11.41
C VAL A 166 -3.51 11.39 -10.58
N SER A 167 -3.93 10.13 -10.52
CA SER A 167 -3.22 9.03 -9.87
C SER A 167 -3.44 7.72 -10.64
N SER A 168 -2.66 6.68 -10.31
CA SER A 168 -2.84 5.33 -10.89
C SER A 168 -4.26 4.80 -10.65
N TRP A 169 -4.76 4.92 -9.42
CA TRP A 169 -6.12 4.53 -9.05
C TRP A 169 -7.20 5.44 -9.64
N GLY A 170 -6.96 6.75 -9.70
CA GLY A 170 -7.90 7.73 -10.26
C GLY A 170 -8.18 7.46 -11.74
N ALA A 171 -7.12 7.30 -12.54
CA ALA A 171 -7.24 6.98 -13.96
C ALA A 171 -7.96 5.65 -14.19
N TYR A 172 -7.62 4.61 -13.39
CA TYR A 172 -8.27 3.31 -13.47
C TYR A 172 -9.78 3.38 -13.17
N ILE A 173 -10.15 4.03 -12.06
CA ILE A 173 -11.55 4.18 -11.65
C ILE A 173 -12.32 5.01 -12.68
N ILE A 174 -11.75 6.11 -13.19
CA ILE A 174 -12.36 6.93 -14.24
C ILE A 174 -12.69 6.09 -15.49
N THR A 175 -11.76 5.24 -15.92
CA THR A 175 -11.97 4.34 -17.08
C THR A 175 -13.09 3.33 -16.83
N ILE A 176 -13.13 2.73 -15.64
CA ILE A 176 -14.21 1.82 -15.25
C ILE A 176 -15.56 2.54 -15.28
N ILE A 177 -15.64 3.71 -14.65
CA ILE A 177 -16.87 4.49 -14.58
C ILE A 177 -17.34 4.85 -16.00
N ALA A 178 -16.43 5.32 -16.85
CA ALA A 178 -16.76 5.64 -18.23
C ALA A 178 -17.35 4.43 -18.99
N GLY A 179 -16.77 3.24 -18.81
CA GLY A 179 -17.29 2.00 -19.40
C GLY A 179 -18.69 1.63 -18.88
N ILE A 180 -18.92 1.77 -17.57
CA ILE A 180 -20.22 1.50 -16.95
C ILE A 180 -21.28 2.50 -17.45
N LEU A 181 -20.97 3.80 -17.46
CA LEU A 181 -21.88 4.84 -17.94
C LEU A 181 -22.27 4.62 -19.41
N ALA A 182 -21.31 4.26 -20.25
CA ALA A 182 -21.56 3.92 -21.65
C ALA A 182 -22.48 2.69 -21.80
N THR A 183 -22.22 1.63 -21.02
CA THR A 183 -23.01 0.39 -21.05
C THR A 183 -24.47 0.62 -20.62
N HIS A 184 -24.71 1.55 -19.69
CA HIS A 184 -26.04 1.88 -19.20
C HIS A 184 -26.69 3.09 -19.90
N GLY A 185 -26.07 3.63 -20.97
CA GLY A 185 -26.61 4.75 -21.74
C GLY A 185 -26.69 6.08 -20.98
N VAL A 186 -25.88 6.24 -19.93
CA VAL A 186 -25.84 7.48 -19.13
C VAL A 186 -24.89 8.47 -19.81
N THR A 187 -25.44 9.50 -20.44
CA THR A 187 -24.68 10.52 -21.20
C THR A 187 -24.53 11.85 -20.47
N GLN A 188 -25.09 11.95 -19.26
CA GLN A 188 -25.14 13.21 -18.49
C GLN A 188 -23.81 13.58 -17.84
N TYR A 189 -22.92 12.60 -17.66
CA TYR A 189 -21.64 12.76 -16.97
C TYR A 189 -20.54 12.06 -17.76
N GLU A 190 -19.40 12.72 -17.89
CA GLU A 190 -18.16 12.05 -18.31
C GLU A 190 -17.54 11.29 -17.14
N GLY A 191 -16.66 10.31 -17.43
CA GLY A 191 -16.00 9.49 -16.39
C GLY A 191 -15.29 10.32 -15.32
N LEU A 192 -14.59 11.39 -15.71
CA LEU A 192 -13.93 12.30 -14.77
C LEU A 192 -14.95 13.08 -13.92
N GLN A 193 -16.04 13.55 -14.52
CA GLN A 193 -17.06 14.29 -13.80
C GLN A 193 -17.77 13.40 -12.77
N ALA A 194 -18.12 12.18 -13.16
CA ALA A 194 -18.70 11.18 -12.28
C ALA A 194 -17.73 10.79 -11.15
N PHE A 195 -16.44 10.62 -11.44
CA PHE A 195 -15.41 10.40 -10.43
C PHE A 195 -15.39 11.53 -9.38
N MET A 196 -15.32 12.79 -9.82
CA MET A 196 -15.29 13.94 -8.91
C MET A 196 -16.55 14.05 -8.03
N LEU A 197 -17.71 13.65 -8.54
CA LEU A 197 -18.95 13.57 -7.75
C LEU A 197 -18.94 12.44 -6.72
N MET A 198 -18.21 11.35 -6.98
CA MET A 198 -18.11 10.20 -6.08
C MET A 198 -16.98 10.32 -5.05
N VAL A 199 -16.00 11.20 -5.25
CA VAL A 199 -14.91 11.42 -4.28
C VAL A 199 -15.43 11.68 -2.85
N PRO A 200 -16.42 12.58 -2.61
CA PRO A 200 -17.01 12.78 -1.28
C PRO A 200 -17.70 11.55 -0.70
N MET A 201 -18.11 10.60 -1.55
CA MET A 201 -18.78 9.36 -1.15
C MET A 201 -17.77 8.27 -0.75
N ASN A 202 -16.47 8.47 -0.97
CA ASN A 202 -15.43 7.55 -0.53
C ASN A 202 -15.16 7.72 0.98
N ILE A 203 -16.12 7.26 1.79
CA ILE A 203 -16.10 7.43 3.25
C ILE A 203 -14.83 6.83 3.86
N TYR A 204 -14.38 5.68 3.35
CA TYR A 204 -13.15 5.05 3.84
C TYR A 204 -11.94 5.98 3.68
N ALA A 205 -11.72 6.52 2.48
CA ALA A 205 -10.56 7.37 2.22
C ALA A 205 -10.59 8.65 3.08
N LEU A 206 -11.75 9.31 3.13
CA LEU A 206 -11.95 10.53 3.91
C LEU A 206 -11.75 10.31 5.42
N VAL A 207 -12.33 9.22 5.94
CA VAL A 207 -12.20 8.86 7.36
C VAL A 207 -10.78 8.44 7.68
N ALA A 208 -10.10 7.69 6.81
CA ALA A 208 -8.71 7.27 7.02
C ALA A 208 -7.78 8.50 7.13
N ILE A 209 -7.88 9.44 6.18
CA ILE A 209 -7.09 10.68 6.21
C ILE A 209 -7.43 11.52 7.46
N GLY A 210 -8.71 11.64 7.79
CA GLY A 210 -9.16 12.33 9.00
C GLY A 210 -8.62 11.67 10.28
N LEU A 211 -8.61 10.34 10.34
CA LEU A 211 -8.11 9.57 11.48
C LEU A 211 -6.60 9.71 11.61
N VAL A 212 -5.85 9.71 10.51
CA VAL A 212 -4.41 9.99 10.49
C VAL A 212 -4.12 11.35 11.11
N LEU A 213 -4.84 12.40 10.69
CA LEU A 213 -4.70 13.73 11.27
C LEU A 213 -5.05 13.73 12.77
N ALA A 214 -6.12 13.03 13.17
CA ALA A 214 -6.51 12.92 14.58
C ALA A 214 -5.45 12.18 15.42
N VAL A 215 -4.90 11.08 14.92
CA VAL A 215 -3.83 10.30 15.56
C VAL A 215 -2.60 11.17 15.82
N VAL A 216 -2.23 12.04 14.87
CA VAL A 216 -1.07 12.91 15.02
C VAL A 216 -1.34 14.10 15.94
N LEU A 217 -2.47 14.81 15.75
CA LEU A 217 -2.79 16.04 16.49
C LEU A 217 -3.21 15.77 17.94
N PHE A 218 -4.05 14.76 18.17
CA PHE A 218 -4.54 14.39 19.50
C PHE A 218 -3.68 13.32 20.17
N LYS A 219 -2.61 12.86 19.51
CA LYS A 219 -1.70 11.81 20.01
C LYS A 219 -2.46 10.53 20.40
N LEU A 220 -3.40 10.13 19.55
CA LEU A 220 -4.23 8.96 19.79
C LEU A 220 -3.47 7.71 19.34
N ASP A 221 -3.01 6.92 20.30
CA ASP A 221 -2.36 5.64 20.04
C ASP A 221 -3.31 4.50 20.42
N PHE A 222 -3.75 3.72 19.42
CA PHE A 222 -4.75 2.66 19.59
C PHE A 222 -4.13 1.25 19.59
N GLY A 223 -4.68 0.35 20.42
CA GLY A 223 -4.38 -1.09 20.37
C GLY A 223 -2.88 -1.41 20.42
N ALA A 224 -2.43 -2.25 19.49
CA ALA A 224 -1.02 -2.66 19.38
C ALA A 224 -0.08 -1.48 19.08
N MET A 225 -0.54 -0.46 18.34
CA MET A 225 0.28 0.73 18.06
C MET A 225 0.69 1.45 19.34
N ARG A 226 -0.21 1.50 20.34
CA ARG A 226 0.11 2.09 21.65
C ARG A 226 1.24 1.35 22.36
N VAL A 227 1.25 0.02 22.31
CA VAL A 227 2.31 -0.79 22.93
C VAL A 227 3.67 -0.46 22.30
N HIS A 228 3.73 -0.37 20.97
CA HIS A 228 4.96 -0.02 20.25
C HIS A 228 5.38 1.44 20.51
N GLU A 229 4.45 2.38 20.59
CA GLU A 229 4.72 3.79 20.91
C GLU A 229 5.24 3.97 22.33
N GLU A 230 4.63 3.31 23.31
CA GLU A 230 5.10 3.34 24.70
C GLU A 230 6.49 2.72 24.84
N ARG A 231 6.78 1.62 24.11
CA ARG A 231 8.12 1.02 24.05
C ARG A 231 9.13 2.03 23.47
N ALA A 232 8.83 2.61 22.33
CA ALA A 232 9.69 3.59 21.67
C ALA A 232 10.00 4.80 22.58
N LEU A 233 9.01 5.27 23.35
CA LEU A 233 9.20 6.36 24.31
C LEU A 233 10.08 5.97 25.51
N LYS A 234 9.82 4.80 26.12
CA LYS A 234 10.48 4.35 27.36
C LYS A 234 11.90 3.84 27.12
N THR A 235 12.10 3.05 26.07
CA THR A 235 13.35 2.30 25.81
C THR A 235 14.17 2.89 24.66
N GLY A 236 13.53 3.64 23.75
CA GLY A 236 14.14 4.05 22.49
C GLY A 236 14.11 2.99 21.39
N GLU A 237 13.61 1.77 21.67
CA GLU A 237 13.46 0.71 20.69
C GLU A 237 12.23 0.98 19.80
N LEU A 238 12.48 1.24 18.51
CA LEU A 238 11.42 1.63 17.56
C LEU A 238 10.72 0.43 16.90
N VAL A 239 11.29 -0.75 17.05
CA VAL A 239 10.89 -2.01 16.43
C VAL A 239 10.64 -3.03 17.53
N ASP A 240 9.81 -4.03 17.27
CA ASP A 240 9.71 -5.18 18.16
C ASP A 240 10.88 -6.14 17.98
N PRO A 241 11.69 -6.39 19.03
CA PRO A 241 12.80 -7.35 18.95
C PRO A 241 12.33 -8.78 18.63
N GLU A 242 11.10 -9.14 18.97
CA GLU A 242 10.55 -10.48 18.73
C GLU A 242 10.04 -10.67 17.30
N SER A 243 9.89 -9.60 16.52
CA SER A 243 9.33 -9.65 15.16
C SER A 243 10.32 -10.10 14.07
N GLY A 244 11.55 -10.44 14.45
CA GLY A 244 12.60 -10.88 13.52
C GLY A 244 13.17 -9.74 12.66
N ALA A 245 13.97 -10.10 11.65
CA ALA A 245 14.57 -9.13 10.74
C ALA A 245 13.50 -8.39 9.93
N ILE A 246 13.61 -7.06 9.87
CA ILE A 246 12.69 -6.22 9.10
C ILE A 246 12.99 -6.45 7.60
N PRO A 247 12.01 -6.88 6.79
CA PRO A 247 12.20 -7.06 5.36
C PRO A 247 12.62 -5.73 4.71
N GLY A 248 13.72 -5.74 3.96
CA GLY A 248 14.26 -4.54 3.29
C GLY A 248 14.98 -3.56 4.20
N ASP A 249 15.29 -3.93 5.46
CA ASP A 249 16.11 -3.10 6.33
C ASP A 249 17.55 -3.10 5.85
N GLN A 250 18.03 -1.91 5.50
CA GLN A 250 19.41 -1.71 5.09
C GLN A 250 20.27 -1.58 6.34
N GLU A 251 20.47 -2.69 7.08
CA GLU A 251 21.34 -2.76 8.26
C GLU A 251 22.78 -2.29 7.98
N ASP A 252 23.18 -2.23 6.71
CA ASP A 252 24.47 -1.70 6.24
C ASP A 252 24.61 -0.17 6.38
N LEU A 253 23.55 0.55 6.76
CA LEU A 253 23.60 1.98 7.07
C LEU A 253 23.77 2.26 8.58
N LYS A 254 24.53 1.40 9.28
CA LYS A 254 25.05 1.74 10.61
C LYS A 254 25.88 3.01 10.49
N VAL A 255 25.28 4.10 10.98
CA VAL A 255 25.91 5.41 11.12
C VAL A 255 27.08 5.26 12.07
N SER A 256 28.30 5.25 11.51
CA SER A 256 29.47 5.76 12.22
C SER A 256 29.33 7.27 12.45
#